data_AF-A0A0A1VKK1-F1
#
_entry.id   AF-A0A0A1VKK1-F1
#
_cell.length_a   1.000
_cell.length_b   1.000
_cell.length_c   1.000
_cell.angle_alpha   90.00
_cell.angle_beta   90.00
_cell.angle_gamma   90.00
#
_symmetry.space_group_name_H-M   'P 1'
#
loop_
_entity.id
_entity.type
_entity.pdbx_description
1 polymer ?
#
loop_
_entity_poly.entity_id
_entity_poly.type
_entity_poly.pdbx_seq_one_letter_code
_entity_poly.pdbx_strand_id
1 'polypeptide(L)' 'MTLTVDVLDRLHAEDVDTAAALVQRSSDGAALIELLEMLWHIGIPRAKALIAPVLERLAQLRPAE' A
#
# COMPACT_ATOMS: atom_id res chain seq x y z
N MET A 1 4.72 3.80 -10.42
CA MET A 1 5.81 2.86 -10.05
C MET A 1 6.63 3.30 -8.82
N THR A 2 6.66 4.57 -8.40
CA THR A 2 7.41 5.00 -7.18
C THR A 2 6.79 4.49 -5.88
N LEU A 3 5.46 4.51 -5.74
CA LEU A 3 4.78 4.11 -4.50
C LEU A 3 5.14 2.69 -4.03
N THR A 4 5.12 1.71 -4.93
CA THR A 4 5.39 0.31 -4.59
C THR A 4 6.81 0.13 -4.07
N VAL A 5 7.79 0.75 -4.73
CA VAL A 5 9.19 0.70 -4.31
C VAL A 5 9.36 1.37 -2.94
N ASP A 6 8.84 2.59 -2.79
CA ASP A 6 8.94 3.35 -1.53
C ASP A 6 8.30 2.58 -0.36
N VAL A 7 7.16 1.93 -0.58
CA VAL A 7 6.47 1.12 0.44
C VAL A 7 7.27 -0.14 0.79
N LEU A 8 7.80 -0.85 -0.20
CA LEU A 8 8.60 -2.05 0.04
C LEU A 8 9.92 -1.72 0.77
N ASP A 9 10.56 -0.60 0.44
CA ASP A 9 11.77 -0.13 1.12
C ASP A 9 11.49 0.16 2.60
N ARG A 10 10.36 0.78 2.92
CA ARG A 10 9.95 1.04 4.31
C ARG A 10 9.61 -0.24 5.07
N LEU A 11 8.94 -1.19 4.42
CA LEU A 11 8.69 -2.51 5.01
C LEU A 11 10.00 -3.27 5.29
N HIS A 12 11.00 -3.15 4.41
CA HIS A 12 12.32 -3.73 4.61
C HIS A 12 13.06 -3.09 5.79
N ALA A 13 12.92 -1.77 5.94
CA ALA A 13 13.45 -0.99 7.07
C ALA A 13 12.64 -1.15 8.38
N GLU A 14 11.66 -2.05 8.41
CA GLU A 14 10.78 -2.31 9.55
C GLU A 14 9.88 -1.11 9.94
N ASP A 15 9.76 -0.13 9.06
CA ASP A 15 9.05 1.14 9.25
C ASP A 15 7.64 1.06 8.64
N VAL A 16 6.77 0.28 9.31
CA VAL A 16 5.40 0.00 8.84
C VAL A 16 4.52 1.26 8.86
N ASP A 17 4.72 2.14 9.84
CA ASP A 17 3.94 3.37 9.98
C ASP A 17 4.18 4.34 8.81
N THR A 18 5.45 4.53 8.41
CA THR A 18 5.76 5.35 7.24
C THR A 18 5.24 4.71 5.96
N ALA A 19 5.32 3.39 5.84
CA ALA A 19 4.76 2.67 4.70
C ALA A 19 3.23 2.87 4.59
N ALA A 20 2.51 2.80 5.71
CA ALA A 20 1.08 3.07 5.76
C ALA A 20 0.75 4.53 5.42
N ALA A 21 1.56 5.48 5.90
CA ALA A 21 1.39 6.89 5.57
C ALA A 21 1.57 7.17 4.07
N LEU A 22 2.52 6.50 3.40
CA LEU A 22 2.70 6.58 1.94
C LEU A 22 1.46 6.09 1.20
N VAL A 23 0.91 4.95 1.62
CA VAL A 23 -0.34 4.40 1.08
C VAL A 23 -1.49 5.40 1.21
N GLN A 24 -1.72 5.94 2.41
CA GLN A 24 -2.83 6.86 2.68
C GLN A 24 -2.72 8.19 1.91
N ARG A 25 -1.50 8.62 1.59
CA ARG A 25 -1.26 9.84 0.80
C ARG A 25 -1.41 9.63 -0.71
N SER A 26 -1.45 8.38 -1.18
CA SER A 26 -1.61 8.10 -2.60
C SER A 26 -3.00 8.52 -3.08
N SER A 27 -3.05 9.24 -4.19
CA SER A 27 -4.29 9.53 -4.93
C SER A 27 -4.42 8.69 -6.20
N ASP A 28 -3.42 7.84 -6.47
CA ASP A 28 -3.37 6.99 -7.66
C ASP A 28 -3.93 5.61 -7.33
N GLY A 29 -5.16 5.37 -7.78
CA GLY A 29 -5.84 4.10 -7.59
C GLY A 29 -5.16 2.93 -8.33
N ALA A 30 -4.56 3.18 -9.50
CA ALA A 30 -3.86 2.14 -10.25
C ALA A 30 -2.60 1.68 -9.49
N ALA A 31 -1.83 2.63 -8.95
CA ALA A 31 -0.65 2.33 -8.14
C ALA A 31 -1.00 1.57 -6.84
N LEU A 32 -2.15 1.89 -6.24
CA LEU A 32 -2.65 1.18 -5.04
C LEU A 32 -3.09 -0.25 -5.36
N ILE A 33 -3.70 -0.50 -6.52
CA ILE A 33 -4.05 -1.85 -6.98
C ILE A 33 -2.77 -2.67 -7.25
N GLU A 34 -1.81 -2.11 -7.98
CA GLU A 34 -0.50 -2.75 -8.23
C GLU A 34 0.21 -3.12 -6.92
N LEU A 35 0.21 -2.21 -5.95
CA LEU A 35 0.76 -2.46 -4.63
C LEU A 35 0.02 -3.60 -3.90
N LEU A 36 -1.31 -3.63 -3.96
CA LEU A 36 -2.11 -4.68 -3.33
C LEU A 36 -1.77 -6.07 -3.89
N GLU A 37 -1.67 -6.18 -5.22
CA GLU A 37 -1.26 -7.41 -5.90
C GLU A 37 0.13 -7.86 -5.42
N MET A 38 1.09 -6.94 -5.41
CA MET A 38 2.43 -7.22 -4.92
C MET A 38 2.45 -7.68 -3.47
N LEU A 39 1.76 -6.99 -2.55
CA LEU A 39 1.69 -7.36 -1.13
C LEU A 39 1.09 -8.76 -0.91
N TRP A 40 0.19 -9.21 -1.80
CA TRP A 40 -0.40 -10.55 -1.75
C TRP A 40 0.57 -11.65 -2.18
N HIS A 41 1.44 -11.34 -3.15
CA HIS A 41 2.41 -12.30 -3.69
C HIS A 41 3.75 -12.29 -2.93
N ILE A 42 4.11 -11.19 -2.30
CA ILE A 42 5.37 -11.06 -1.58
C ILE A 42 5.24 -11.76 -0.21
N GLY A 43 6.05 -12.81 0.00
CA GLY A 43 6.05 -13.61 1.23
C GLY A 43 6.58 -12.88 2.48
N ILE A 44 6.52 -11.55 2.52
CA ILE A 44 6.98 -10.73 3.64
C ILE A 44 5.88 -10.70 4.71
N PRO A 45 6.11 -11.22 5.93
CA PRO A 45 5.07 -11.29 6.96
C PRO A 45 4.44 -9.93 7.29
N ARG A 46 5.25 -8.86 7.27
CA ARG A 46 4.83 -7.48 7.56
C ARG A 46 4.04 -6.82 6.44
N ALA A 47 4.13 -7.30 5.19
CA ALA A 47 3.35 -6.77 4.07
C ALA A 47 1.83 -6.87 4.33
N LYS A 48 1.42 -7.89 5.11
CA LYS A 48 0.03 -8.07 5.52
C LYS A 48 -0.53 -6.89 6.31
N ALA A 49 0.31 -6.15 7.02
CA ALA A 49 -0.12 -4.98 7.78
C ALA A 49 -0.58 -3.82 6.87
N LEU A 50 -0.16 -3.81 5.59
CA LEU A 50 -0.55 -2.77 4.64
C LEU A 50 -1.77 -3.12 3.78
N ILE A 51 -2.27 -4.36 3.84
CA ILE A 51 -3.45 -4.77 3.07
C ILE A 51 -4.67 -3.92 3.44
N ALA A 52 -4.97 -3.78 4.73
CA ALA A 52 -6.10 -2.96 5.19
C ALA A 52 -5.95 -1.47 4.80
N PRO A 53 -4.82 -0.79 5.07
CA PRO A 53 -4.58 0.58 4.62
C PRO A 53 -4.78 0.79 3.10
N VAL A 54 -4.32 -0.14 2.27
CA VAL A 54 -4.46 -0.05 0.81
C VAL A 54 -5.92 -0.17 0.39
N LEU A 55 -6.65 -1.14 0.97
CA LEU A 55 -8.08 -1.33 0.70
C LEU A 55 -8.94 -0.14 1.16
N GLU A 56 -8.66 0.40 2.34
CA GLU A 56 -9.33 1.60 2.86
C GLU A 56 -9.11 2.79 1.92
N ARG A 57 -7.87 2.99 1.47
CA ARG A 57 -7.56 4.10 0.58
C ARG A 57 -8.24 3.95 -0.78
N LEU A 58 -8.24 2.75 -1.35
CA LEU A 58 -8.99 2.45 -2.58
C LEU A 58 -10.50 2.70 -2.41
N ALA A 59 -11.07 2.37 -1.25
CA ALA A 59 -12.47 2.65 -0.97
C ALA A 59 -12.77 4.16 -0.93
N GLN A 60 -11.86 4.97 -0.39
CA GLN A 60 -12.00 6.44 -0.37
C GLN A 60 -11.85 7.08 -1.75
N LEU A 61 -11.09 6.45 -2.66
CA LEU A 61 -10.90 6.94 -4.03
C LEU A 61 -12.05 6.56 -4.96
N ARG A 62 -12.87 5.57 -4.58
CA ARG A 62 -14.08 5.25 -5.34
C ARG A 62 -15.07 6.40 -5.18
N PRO A 63 -15.70 6.87 -6.27
CA PRO A 63 -16.80 7.81 -6.16
C PRO A 63 -17.90 7.15 -5.32
N ALA A 64 -18.44 7.88 -4.33
CA ALA A 64 -19.62 7.45 -3.62
C ALA A 64 -20.78 7.34 -4.65
N GLU A 65 -21.32 6.13 -4.81
CA GLU A 65 -22.49 5.86 -5.65
C GLU A 65 -23.73 6.63 -5.17
#